data_AF-A0A974ADL9-F1
#
_entry.id   AF-A0A974ADL9-F1
#
_cell.length_a   1.000
_cell.length_b   1.000
_cell.length_c   1.000
_cell.angle_alpha   90.00
_cell.angle_beta   90.00
_cell.angle_gamma   90.00
#
_symmetry.space_group_name_H-M   'P 1'
#
loop_
_entity.id
_entity.type
_entity.pdbx_description
1 polymer ?
#
loop_
_entity_poly.entity_id
_entity_poly.type
_entity_poly.pdbx_seq_one_letter_code
_entity_poly.pdbx_strand_id
1 'polypeptide(L)'
;MKSLKSTTPTQSSRQRADLSNFTPEQKLEHRRAQWRKFDAKPERKARKAVTNKAYYDANLTSVERREAKAEYLKTWRRDNPVKERDGKLRQNYGITLQERDALLEVQGFVCAICAAEVPGGRGDWHTDHCHSSGLVRGILCQHCNLMLGHARDNTDTLARAITYLGK
;
A
#
# COMPACT_ATOMS: atom_id res chain seq x y z
N MET A 1 25.79 9.84 -56.77
CA MET A 1 25.51 10.82 -55.69
C MET A 1 24.72 10.13 -54.59
N LYS A 2 25.40 9.64 -53.54
CA LYS A 2 24.76 8.99 -52.39
C LYS A 2 24.50 10.08 -51.34
N SER A 3 23.23 10.40 -51.10
CA SER A 3 22.82 11.37 -50.07
C SER A 3 23.02 10.75 -48.69
N LEU A 4 23.98 11.26 -47.94
CA LEU A 4 24.19 11.01 -46.51
C LEU A 4 22.94 11.48 -45.75
N LYS A 5 22.21 10.56 -45.12
CA LYS A 5 21.19 10.92 -44.12
C LYS A 5 21.89 11.02 -42.78
N SER A 6 21.97 12.25 -42.25
CA SER A 6 22.47 12.56 -40.93
C SER A 6 21.59 11.91 -39.85
N THR A 7 22.16 11.05 -39.02
CA THR A 7 21.54 10.54 -37.81
C THR A 7 21.62 11.59 -36.71
N THR A 8 20.53 12.35 -36.47
CA THR A 8 20.40 13.12 -35.23
C THR A 8 20.02 12.18 -34.08
N PRO A 9 20.74 12.15 -32.95
CA PRO A 9 20.37 11.32 -31.81
C PRO A 9 19.17 11.93 -31.08
N THR A 10 18.08 11.18 -30.96
CA THR A 10 16.97 11.49 -30.05
C THR A 10 17.44 11.32 -28.60
N GLN A 11 17.87 12.40 -27.95
CA GLN A 11 18.10 12.42 -26.50
C GLN A 11 16.76 12.41 -25.76
N SER A 12 16.24 11.21 -25.50
CA SER A 12 15.19 10.98 -24.49
C SER A 12 15.86 10.57 -23.18
N SER A 13 16.50 11.50 -22.47
CA SER A 13 16.97 11.27 -21.10
C SER A 13 16.13 12.11 -20.14
N ARG A 14 15.09 11.51 -19.55
CA ARG A 14 14.46 12.05 -18.35
C ARG A 14 15.50 11.98 -17.23
N GLN A 15 16.27 13.04 -17.03
CA GLN A 15 17.14 13.17 -15.87
C GLN A 15 16.26 13.16 -14.62
N ARG A 16 16.36 12.11 -13.80
CA ARG A 16 15.73 12.06 -12.49
C ARG A 16 16.52 12.98 -11.56
N ALA A 17 15.84 13.85 -10.82
CA ALA A 17 16.51 14.69 -9.83
C ALA A 17 17.17 13.78 -8.78
N ASP A 18 18.45 14.02 -8.49
CA ASP A 18 19.12 13.38 -7.37
C ASP A 18 18.62 14.00 -6.06
N LEU A 19 18.00 13.17 -5.22
CA LEU A 19 17.38 13.57 -3.94
C LEU A 19 18.19 13.08 -2.75
N SER A 20 19.42 12.60 -2.96
CA SER A 20 20.33 12.09 -1.93
C SER A 20 20.48 13.06 -0.75
N ASN A 21 20.60 14.36 -1.03
CA ASN A 21 20.84 15.42 -0.05
C ASN A 21 19.58 16.09 0.53
N PHE A 22 18.38 15.58 0.25
CA PHE A 22 17.12 16.19 0.71
C PHE A 22 16.72 15.66 2.10
N THR A 23 16.23 16.54 2.98
CA THR A 23 15.60 16.15 4.25
C THR A 23 14.29 15.38 4.02
N PRO A 24 13.77 14.63 5.00
CA PRO A 24 12.49 13.92 4.88
C PRO A 24 11.32 14.82 4.44
N GLU A 25 11.26 16.04 4.94
CA GLU A 25 10.23 17.04 4.62
C GLU A 25 10.38 17.53 3.17
N GLN A 26 11.61 17.81 2.73
CA GLN A 26 11.91 18.23 1.37
C GLN A 26 11.63 17.12 0.35
N LYS A 27 11.91 15.85 0.71
CA LYS A 27 11.54 14.68 -0.11
C LYS A 27 10.02 14.56 -0.22
N LEU A 28 9.29 14.78 0.87
CA LEU A 28 7.83 14.76 0.88
C LEU A 28 7.24 15.88 0.00
N GLU A 29 7.79 17.09 0.09
CA GLU A 29 7.37 18.22 -0.73
C GLU A 29 7.66 18.02 -2.22
N HIS A 30 8.84 17.48 -2.56
CA HIS A 30 9.19 17.12 -3.93
C HIS A 30 8.20 16.09 -4.51
N ARG A 31 7.84 15.05 -3.74
CA ARG A 31 6.83 14.06 -4.14
C ARG A 31 5.45 14.70 -4.33
N ARG A 32 5.02 15.58 -3.41
CA ARG A 32 3.75 16.33 -3.51
C ARG A 32 3.71 17.19 -4.76
N ALA A 33 4.80 17.88 -5.09
CA ALA A 33 4.90 18.72 -6.29
C ALA A 33 4.87 17.90 -7.60
N GLN A 34 5.50 16.72 -7.63
CA GLN A 34 5.40 15.82 -8.78
C GLN A 34 3.98 15.26 -8.94
N TRP A 35 3.33 14.89 -7.85
CA TRP A 35 1.95 14.39 -7.86
C TRP A 35 0.96 15.46 -8.35
N ARG A 36 1.11 16.71 -7.92
CA ARG A 36 0.33 17.87 -8.45
C ARG A 36 0.45 18.02 -9.97
N LYS A 37 1.64 17.81 -10.55
CA LYS A 37 1.86 17.85 -12.01
C LYS A 37 1.27 16.65 -12.75
N PHE A 38 1.11 15.51 -12.06
CA PHE A 38 0.53 14.29 -12.63
C PHE A 38 -1.00 14.32 -12.62
N ASP A 39 -1.60 14.91 -11.58
CA ASP A 39 -3.06 15.09 -11.46
C ASP A 39 -3.60 16.28 -12.29
N ALA A 40 -2.75 17.25 -12.68
CA ALA A 40 -3.12 18.42 -13.48
C ALA A 40 -3.34 18.17 -14.99
N LYS A 41 -3.77 16.96 -15.39
CA LYS A 41 -4.19 16.67 -16.80
C LYS A 41 -5.64 16.16 -16.86
N PRO A 42 -6.64 17.00 -16.56
CA PRO A 42 -8.06 16.62 -16.53
C PRO A 42 -8.56 16.01 -17.84
N GLU A 43 -8.07 16.49 -18.99
CA GLU A 43 -8.53 16.07 -20.32
C GLU A 43 -8.28 14.60 -20.66
N ARG A 44 -7.19 14.00 -20.15
CA ARG A 44 -6.83 12.61 -20.44
C ARG A 44 -7.62 11.61 -19.58
N LYS A 45 -8.01 12.02 -18.36
CA LYS A 45 -8.84 11.24 -17.44
C LYS A 45 -10.32 11.33 -17.85
N ALA A 46 -10.77 12.50 -18.29
CA ALA A 46 -12.13 12.73 -18.80
C ALA A 46 -12.41 11.94 -20.10
N ARG A 47 -11.52 12.00 -21.10
CA ARG A 47 -11.74 11.30 -22.39
C ARG A 47 -11.83 9.78 -22.27
N LYS A 48 -11.09 9.18 -21.33
CA LYS A 48 -11.10 7.71 -21.10
C LYS A 48 -12.29 7.24 -20.26
N ALA A 49 -12.86 8.12 -19.45
CA ALA A 49 -14.03 7.82 -18.60
C ALA A 49 -15.36 7.95 -19.36
N VAL A 50 -15.45 8.89 -20.32
CA VAL A 50 -16.68 9.17 -21.07
C VAL A 50 -17.05 8.04 -22.04
N THR A 51 -16.08 7.45 -22.75
CA THR A 51 -16.38 6.46 -23.81
C THR A 51 -16.84 5.10 -23.28
N ASN A 52 -16.31 4.63 -22.14
CA ASN A 52 -16.68 3.32 -21.61
C ASN A 52 -17.94 3.37 -20.74
N LYS A 53 -18.14 4.44 -19.96
CA LYS A 53 -19.28 4.53 -19.03
C LYS A 53 -20.62 4.66 -19.78
N ALA A 54 -20.69 5.52 -20.80
CA ALA A 54 -21.92 5.73 -21.58
C ALA A 54 -22.38 4.46 -22.33
N TYR A 55 -21.43 3.66 -22.84
CA TYR A 55 -21.73 2.38 -23.50
C TYR A 55 -22.35 1.37 -22.54
N TYR A 56 -21.75 1.16 -21.36
CA TYR A 56 -22.30 0.22 -20.36
C TYR A 56 -23.57 0.74 -19.68
N ASP A 57 -23.72 2.05 -19.50
CA ASP A 57 -24.92 2.66 -18.92
C ASP A 57 -26.14 2.51 -19.86
N ALA A 58 -25.92 2.55 -21.18
CA ALA A 58 -26.97 2.42 -22.20
C ALA A 58 -27.29 0.97 -22.63
N ASN A 59 -26.39 0.01 -22.41
CA ASN A 59 -26.51 -1.34 -22.99
C ASN A 59 -26.55 -2.51 -21.98
N LEU A 60 -26.45 -2.25 -20.68
CA LEU A 60 -26.59 -3.28 -19.63
C LEU A 60 -27.59 -2.81 -18.57
N THR A 61 -28.44 -3.70 -18.07
CA THR A 61 -29.27 -3.40 -16.90
C THR A 61 -28.42 -3.17 -15.65
N SER A 62 -29.00 -2.57 -14.60
CA SER A 62 -28.26 -2.40 -13.34
C SER A 62 -27.80 -3.72 -12.73
N VAL A 63 -28.48 -4.84 -12.99
CA VAL A 63 -28.09 -6.16 -12.46
C VAL A 63 -26.90 -6.69 -13.24
N GLU A 64 -27.00 -6.73 -14.57
CA GLU A 64 -25.91 -7.20 -15.45
C GLU A 64 -24.63 -6.36 -15.28
N ARG A 65 -24.76 -5.05 -15.07
CA ARG A 65 -23.61 -4.17 -14.74
C ARG A 65 -22.94 -4.57 -13.42
N ARG A 66 -23.71 -4.92 -12.39
CA ARG A 66 -23.17 -5.33 -11.08
C ARG A 66 -22.45 -6.66 -11.18
N GLU A 67 -23.03 -7.62 -11.90
CA GLU A 67 -22.45 -8.95 -12.12
C GLU A 67 -21.17 -8.87 -12.94
N ALA A 68 -21.20 -8.15 -14.08
CA ALA A 68 -20.02 -7.94 -14.91
C ALA A 68 -18.88 -7.24 -14.14
N LYS A 69 -19.22 -6.24 -13.31
CA LYS A 69 -18.25 -5.58 -12.44
C LYS A 69 -17.71 -6.51 -11.35
N ALA A 70 -18.56 -7.34 -10.74
CA ALA A 70 -18.15 -8.28 -9.72
C ALA A 70 -17.17 -9.32 -10.27
N GLU A 71 -17.46 -9.87 -11.46
CA GLU A 71 -16.59 -10.84 -12.13
C GLU A 71 -15.27 -10.20 -12.58
N TYR A 72 -15.31 -8.99 -13.14
CA TYR A 72 -14.10 -8.22 -13.44
C TYR A 72 -13.23 -7.98 -12.19
N LEU A 73 -13.83 -7.58 -11.07
CA LEU A 73 -13.06 -7.34 -9.84
C LEU A 73 -12.50 -8.65 -9.26
N LYS A 74 -13.23 -9.75 -9.37
CA LYS A 74 -12.78 -11.09 -8.93
C LYS A 74 -11.56 -11.54 -9.74
N THR A 75 -11.63 -11.47 -11.06
CA THR A 75 -10.50 -11.80 -11.96
C THR A 75 -9.32 -10.85 -11.73
N TRP A 76 -9.57 -9.54 -11.62
CA TRP A 76 -8.52 -8.56 -11.34
C TRP A 76 -7.78 -8.84 -10.03
N ARG A 77 -8.50 -9.16 -8.93
CA ARG A 77 -7.89 -9.49 -7.62
C ARG A 77 -7.02 -10.75 -7.71
N ARG A 78 -7.53 -11.81 -8.33
CA ARG A 78 -6.79 -13.05 -8.57
C ARG A 78 -5.49 -12.79 -9.33
N ASP A 79 -5.54 -11.96 -10.36
CA ASP A 79 -4.41 -11.72 -11.26
C ASP A 79 -3.46 -10.61 -10.74
N ASN A 80 -3.87 -9.84 -9.71
CA ASN A 80 -3.08 -8.73 -9.16
C ASN A 80 -2.97 -8.76 -7.61
N PRO A 81 -2.61 -9.90 -6.99
CA PRO A 81 -2.62 -10.05 -5.53
C PRO A 81 -1.68 -9.08 -4.81
N VAL A 82 -0.52 -8.79 -5.41
CA VAL A 82 0.47 -7.84 -4.85
C VAL A 82 -0.08 -6.42 -4.84
N LYS A 83 -0.73 -5.98 -5.92
CA LYS A 83 -1.32 -4.63 -6.00
C LYS A 83 -2.51 -4.50 -5.07
N GLU A 84 -3.31 -5.55 -4.92
CA GLU A 84 -4.41 -5.55 -3.96
C GLU A 84 -3.86 -5.42 -2.53
N ARG A 85 -2.82 -6.18 -2.18
CA ARG A 85 -2.17 -6.11 -0.86
C ARG A 85 -1.59 -4.72 -0.58
N ASP A 86 -0.82 -4.15 -1.52
CA ASP A 86 -0.27 -2.79 -1.40
C ASP A 86 -1.39 -1.74 -1.24
N GLY A 87 -2.46 -1.85 -2.04
CA GLY A 87 -3.62 -0.97 -1.93
C GLY A 87 -4.29 -1.02 -0.55
N LYS A 88 -4.49 -2.23 0.00
CA LYS A 88 -5.04 -2.42 1.36
C LYS A 88 -4.12 -1.85 2.43
N LEU A 89 -2.81 -2.04 2.31
CA LEU A 89 -1.85 -1.49 3.28
C LEU A 89 -1.88 0.04 3.28
N ARG A 90 -1.92 0.66 2.11
CA ARG A 90 -2.04 2.13 1.99
C ARG A 90 -3.33 2.65 2.58
N GLN A 91 -4.45 1.96 2.31
CA GLN A 91 -5.76 2.37 2.81
C GLN A 91 -5.87 2.25 4.33
N ASN A 92 -5.40 1.14 4.90
CA ASN A 92 -5.63 0.81 6.30
C ASN A 92 -4.54 1.37 7.23
N TYR A 93 -3.31 1.51 6.74
CA TYR A 93 -2.14 1.82 7.58
C TYR A 93 -1.29 2.97 7.05
N GLY A 94 -1.64 3.54 5.88
CA GLY A 94 -0.88 4.64 5.29
C GLY A 94 0.51 4.29 4.77
N ILE A 95 0.88 3.00 4.76
CA ILE A 95 2.19 2.52 4.29
C ILE A 95 2.07 1.64 3.05
N THR A 96 3.16 1.57 2.29
CA THR A 96 3.30 0.68 1.13
C THR A 96 3.67 -0.74 1.56
N LEU A 97 3.49 -1.69 0.65
CA LEU A 97 3.98 -3.06 0.82
C LEU A 97 5.49 -3.09 1.06
N GLN A 98 6.24 -2.27 0.32
CA GLN A 98 7.69 -2.18 0.46
C GLN A 98 8.11 -1.63 1.83
N GLU A 99 7.43 -0.60 2.34
CA GLU A 99 7.68 -0.06 3.68
C GLU A 99 7.35 -1.09 4.78
N ARG A 100 6.27 -1.87 4.60
CA ARG A 100 5.93 -2.97 5.51
C ARG A 100 7.02 -4.04 5.54
N ASP A 101 7.48 -4.47 4.36
CA ASP A 101 8.50 -5.50 4.23
C ASP A 101 9.85 -5.02 4.78
N ALA A 102 10.22 -3.75 4.52
CA ALA A 102 11.42 -3.14 5.11
C ALA A 102 11.33 -3.04 6.64
N LEU A 103 10.15 -2.75 7.20
CA LEU A 103 9.95 -2.75 8.66
C LEU A 103 10.18 -4.14 9.26
N LEU A 104 9.69 -5.20 8.60
CA LEU A 104 9.93 -6.58 9.03
C LEU A 104 11.40 -6.97 8.92
N GLU A 105 12.10 -6.51 7.88
CA GLU A 105 13.54 -6.72 7.72
C GLU A 105 14.35 -6.03 8.81
N VAL A 106 14.03 -4.77 9.14
CA VAL A 106 14.66 -4.04 10.26
C VAL A 106 14.40 -4.73 11.60
N GLN A 107 13.24 -5.38 11.76
CA GLN A 107 12.96 -6.21 12.92
C GLN A 107 13.74 -7.53 12.94
N GLY A 108 14.49 -7.88 11.89
CA GLY A 108 15.20 -9.15 11.79
C GLY A 108 14.32 -10.33 11.41
N PHE A 109 13.22 -10.08 10.68
CA PHE A 109 12.23 -11.09 10.28
C PHE A 109 11.54 -11.81 11.45
N VAL A 110 11.47 -11.15 12.61
CA VAL A 110 10.78 -11.67 13.80
C VAL A 110 9.64 -10.78 14.26
N CYS A 111 8.77 -11.35 15.10
CA CYS A 111 7.73 -10.62 15.82
C CYS A 111 8.34 -9.54 16.72
N ALA A 112 7.86 -8.30 16.63
CA ALA A 112 8.39 -7.19 17.45
C ALA A 112 8.16 -7.36 18.97
N ILE A 113 7.27 -8.26 19.39
CA ILE A 113 6.96 -8.49 20.82
C ILE A 113 7.65 -9.76 21.34
N CYS A 114 7.37 -10.92 20.73
CA CYS A 114 7.85 -12.20 21.25
C CYS A 114 9.09 -12.74 20.53
N ALA A 115 9.63 -12.01 19.55
CA ALA A 115 10.78 -12.43 18.73
C ALA A 115 10.62 -13.77 18.01
N ALA A 116 9.40 -14.31 17.89
CA ALA A 116 9.15 -15.51 17.09
C ALA A 116 9.56 -15.26 15.63
N GLU A 117 10.24 -16.23 15.01
CA GLU A 117 10.61 -16.21 13.58
C GLU A 117 9.47 -16.64 12.66
N VAL A 118 8.39 -17.18 13.26
CA VAL A 118 7.20 -17.62 12.53
C VAL A 118 6.01 -16.69 12.84
N PRO A 119 5.23 -16.30 11.83
CA PRO A 119 4.06 -15.44 12.03
C PRO A 119 2.92 -16.12 12.80
N GLY A 120 2.90 -17.45 12.87
CA GLY A 120 1.81 -18.24 13.45
C GLY A 120 0.53 -18.24 12.61
N GLY A 121 -0.49 -18.96 13.07
CA GLY A 121 -1.82 -18.94 12.46
C GLY A 121 -1.88 -19.46 11.03
N ARG A 122 -2.48 -18.65 10.14
CA ARG A 122 -2.56 -18.91 8.69
C ARG A 122 -1.26 -18.60 7.94
N GLY A 123 -0.16 -18.30 8.66
CA GLY A 123 1.16 -18.11 8.08
C GLY A 123 1.48 -16.67 7.65
N ASP A 124 0.71 -15.67 8.07
CA ASP A 124 0.91 -14.27 7.68
C ASP A 124 1.28 -13.36 8.85
N TRP A 125 2.26 -12.50 8.61
CA TRP A 125 2.64 -11.42 9.52
C TRP A 125 1.57 -10.33 9.60
N HIS A 126 1.32 -9.80 10.81
CA HIS A 126 0.31 -8.78 11.06
C HIS A 126 0.94 -7.40 11.26
N THR A 127 0.39 -6.38 10.59
CA THR A 127 0.79 -4.98 10.80
C THR A 127 0.02 -4.40 11.97
N ASP A 128 0.73 -4.14 13.06
CA ASP A 128 0.19 -3.52 14.25
C ASP A 128 0.26 -1.99 14.14
N HIS A 129 -0.80 -1.31 14.58
CA HIS A 129 -0.91 0.14 14.49
C HIS A 129 -1.67 0.70 15.70
N CYS A 130 -1.34 1.93 16.05
CA CYS A 130 -2.01 2.64 17.12
C CYS A 130 -3.39 3.13 16.66
N HIS A 131 -4.47 2.65 17.29
CA HIS A 131 -5.83 3.01 16.90
C HIS A 131 -6.19 4.50 17.06
N SER A 132 -5.44 5.28 17.85
CA SER A 132 -5.67 6.72 18.02
C SER A 132 -4.93 7.59 17.00
N SER A 133 -3.72 7.20 16.59
CA SER A 133 -2.89 7.98 15.65
C SER A 133 -2.87 7.41 14.23
N GLY A 134 -3.27 6.15 14.05
CA GLY A 134 -3.15 5.42 12.79
C GLY A 134 -1.72 5.01 12.45
N LEU A 135 -0.73 5.35 13.29
CA LEU A 135 0.68 5.06 13.02
C LEU A 135 1.00 3.59 13.27
N VAL A 136 1.74 2.98 12.34
CA VAL A 136 2.25 1.61 12.46
C VAL A 136 3.27 1.54 13.59
N ARG A 137 3.09 0.58 14.50
CA ARG A 137 4.00 0.32 15.63
C ARG A 137 5.04 -0.75 15.29
N GLY A 138 4.64 -1.78 14.54
CA GLY A 138 5.51 -2.90 14.21
C GLY A 138 4.79 -4.02 13.45
N ILE A 139 5.54 -5.08 13.16
CA ILE A 139 5.04 -6.32 12.56
C ILE A 139 5.03 -7.41 13.62
N LEU A 140 3.89 -8.05 13.82
CA LEU A 140 3.64 -9.02 14.90
C LEU A 140 3.21 -10.38 14.36
N CYS A 141 3.49 -11.43 15.13
CA CYS A 141 2.85 -12.73 14.94
C CYS A 141 1.36 -12.65 15.33
N GLN A 142 0.56 -13.62 14.87
CA GLN A 142 -0.89 -13.65 15.12
C GLN A 142 -1.22 -13.61 16.62
N HIS A 143 -0.50 -14.37 17.44
CA HIS A 143 -0.77 -14.47 18.87
C HIS A 143 -0.55 -13.14 19.59
N CYS A 144 0.55 -12.45 19.29
CA CYS A 144 0.84 -11.15 19.89
C CYS A 144 -0.17 -10.09 19.43
N ASN A 145 -0.51 -10.07 18.15
CA ASN A 145 -1.51 -9.13 17.63
C ASN A 145 -2.90 -9.35 18.26
N LEU A 146 -3.33 -10.60 18.41
CA LEU A 146 -4.60 -10.92 19.08
C LEU A 146 -4.57 -10.58 20.58
N MET A 147 -3.45 -10.82 21.26
CA MET A 147 -3.27 -10.48 22.67
C MET A 147 -3.44 -8.97 22.91
N LEU A 148 -2.84 -8.11 22.07
CA LEU A 148 -3.07 -6.66 22.11
C LEU A 148 -4.55 -6.30 21.89
N GLY A 149 -5.17 -6.91 20.89
CA GLY A 149 -6.60 -6.71 20.61
C GLY A 149 -7.52 -7.13 21.76
N HIS A 150 -7.24 -8.26 22.42
CA HIS A 150 -7.98 -8.72 23.59
C HIS A 150 -7.78 -7.82 24.81
N ALA A 151 -6.59 -7.24 24.95
CA ALA A 151 -6.32 -6.19 25.94
C ALA A 151 -6.91 -4.83 25.55
N ARG A 152 -7.49 -4.69 24.34
CA ARG A 152 -8.00 -3.44 23.76
C ARG A 152 -6.96 -2.32 23.75
N ASP A 153 -5.71 -2.67 23.48
CA ASP A 153 -4.56 -1.76 23.56
C ASP A 153 -4.43 -1.03 24.92
N ASN A 154 -5.01 -1.59 26.00
CA ASN A 154 -4.97 -0.99 27.33
C ASN A 154 -3.81 -1.54 28.16
N THR A 155 -2.86 -0.66 28.46
CA THR A 155 -1.65 -1.00 29.23
C THR A 155 -1.97 -1.47 30.65
N ASP A 156 -3.00 -0.93 31.29
CA ASP A 156 -3.38 -1.34 32.66
C ASP A 156 -3.91 -2.77 32.70
N THR A 157 -4.63 -3.20 31.67
CA THR A 157 -5.07 -4.59 31.52
C THR A 157 -3.89 -5.53 31.37
N LEU A 158 -2.89 -5.17 30.55
CA LEU A 158 -1.66 -5.95 30.40
C LEU A 158 -0.86 -6.00 31.71
N ALA A 159 -0.73 -4.88 32.42
CA ALA A 159 -0.07 -4.82 33.71
C ALA A 159 -0.76 -5.71 34.76
N ARG A 160 -2.09 -5.66 34.84
CA ARG A 160 -2.87 -6.56 35.71
C ARG A 160 -2.70 -8.03 35.35
N ALA A 161 -2.58 -8.36 34.06
CA ALA A 161 -2.32 -9.72 33.61
C ALA A 161 -0.95 -10.23 34.11
N ILE A 162 0.09 -9.38 34.10
CA ILE A 162 1.40 -9.71 34.67
C ILE A 162 1.27 -10.03 36.17
N THR A 163 0.59 -9.17 36.94
CA THR A 163 0.36 -9.41 38.37
C THR A 163 -0.43 -10.69 38.63
N TYR A 164 -1.42 -11.01 37.78
CA TYR A 164 -2.23 -12.23 37.92
C TYR A 164 -1.41 -13.51 37.69
N LEU A 165 -0.50 -13.52 36.72
CA LEU A 165 0.38 -14.68 36.44
C LEU A 165 1.33 -15.00 37.59
N GLY A 166 1.62 -14.04 38.47
CA GLY A 166 2.47 -14.23 39.65
C GLY A 166 1.74 -14.75 40.88
N LYS A 167 0.44 -15.04 40.80
CA LYS A 167 -0.33 -15.69 41.87
C LYS A 167 -0.19 -17.20 41.81
#